data_AF-A0A0B5QF55-F1
#
_entry.id   AF-A0A0B5QF55-F1
#
_cell.length_a   1.000
_cell.length_b   1.000
_cell.length_c   1.000
_cell.angle_alpha   90.00
_cell.angle_beta   90.00
_cell.angle_gamma   90.00
#
_symmetry.space_group_name_H-M   'P 1'
#
loop_
_entity.id
_entity.type
_entity.pdbx_description
1 polymer ?
#
loop_
_entity_poly.entity_id
_entity_poly.type
_entity_poly.pdbx_seq_one_letter_code
_entity_poly.pdbx_strand_id
1 'polypeptide(L)'
;MKDEYSLLNNVEIDFSQYVIEEANELEKKKMMKKFIKSKNKKVIWNKKKALAAIAALLLIVNLGIHGDKVLAAVANFRYSINTWLGINTTGEKYSTEIGKTLEGKDIKLTLNEFFTDNSRIIINFNINEKKNDLVDNKDKLVPDIYINGKKIERSSNYVGYSIAGYKDFAGYDKVENNELEKENNVILEVEMKELPLSDKEDVKLVFSSLAEEYGVSSSDFTYTFVYDATSYKNDTKVVKVGKNITIDDNELSLDSVTITPDRVLISGTSKGFSAWENNKDANYYYDIVDANGDSVSLKEEIGKGAYFYTHHGNELPVKDANVNTIKIIPYTFNKINTNTTSVSEDGRTKYIIEDKIVTVDLK
;
A
#
# COMPACT_ATOMS: atom_id res chain seq x y z
N MET A 1 8.88 -12.40 -38.11
CA MET A 1 8.89 -11.46 -36.97
C MET A 1 9.87 -11.99 -35.94
N LYS A 2 10.84 -11.17 -35.51
CA LYS A 2 11.74 -11.54 -34.41
C LYS A 2 11.02 -11.22 -33.11
N ASP A 3 11.05 -12.19 -32.20
CA ASP A 3 10.48 -12.13 -30.86
C ASP A 3 11.15 -11.02 -30.04
N GLU A 4 10.38 -10.23 -29.29
CA GLU A 4 10.84 -9.07 -28.50
C GLU A 4 11.85 -9.49 -27.42
N TYR A 5 11.84 -10.76 -27.01
CA TYR A 5 12.83 -11.36 -26.11
C TYR A 5 14.21 -11.61 -26.75
N SER A 6 14.32 -11.63 -28.09
CA SER A 6 15.60 -11.85 -28.77
C SER A 6 16.55 -10.66 -28.70
N LEU A 7 16.06 -9.48 -28.31
CA LEU A 7 16.84 -8.24 -28.17
C LEU A 7 17.64 -8.17 -26.86
N LEU A 8 17.29 -8.97 -25.85
CA LEU A 8 17.92 -8.97 -24.53
C LEU A 8 19.04 -10.01 -24.37
N ASN A 9 19.14 -10.97 -25.29
CA ASN A 9 20.17 -12.02 -25.24
C ASN A 9 21.58 -11.55 -25.66
N ASN A 10 21.75 -10.31 -26.11
CA ASN A 10 23.03 -9.76 -26.59
C ASN A 10 23.56 -8.59 -25.75
N VAL A 11 23.01 -8.34 -24.55
CA VAL A 11 23.53 -7.31 -23.66
C VAL A 11 24.57 -7.94 -22.73
N GLU A 12 25.83 -7.91 -23.17
CA GLU A 12 26.99 -8.26 -22.34
C GLU A 12 27.39 -7.01 -21.53
N ILE A 13 27.02 -6.97 -20.25
CA ILE A 13 27.36 -5.86 -19.34
C ILE A 13 28.74 -6.13 -18.76
N ASP A 14 29.72 -5.27 -19.11
CA ASP A 14 31.07 -5.35 -18.60
C ASP A 14 31.19 -4.68 -17.22
N PHE A 15 31.39 -5.51 -16.18
CA PHE A 15 31.62 -5.08 -14.80
C PHE A 15 33.10 -4.79 -14.49
N SER A 16 34.01 -4.87 -15.47
CA SER A 16 35.45 -4.65 -15.28
C SER A 16 35.82 -3.25 -14.76
N GLN A 17 34.87 -2.31 -14.80
CA GLN A 17 35.05 -0.92 -14.39
C GLN A 17 34.69 -0.65 -12.91
N TYR A 18 34.09 -1.63 -12.21
CA TYR A 18 33.85 -1.53 -10.77
C TYR A 18 35.04 -2.09 -9.98
N VAL A 19 35.95 -1.21 -9.56
CA VAL A 19 36.98 -1.57 -8.57
C VAL A 19 36.35 -1.53 -7.20
N ILE A 20 36.05 -2.72 -6.66
CA ILE A 20 35.69 -2.89 -5.25
C ILE A 20 36.99 -2.74 -4.44
N GLU A 21 37.17 -1.61 -3.77
CA GLU A 21 38.27 -1.46 -2.80
C GLU A 21 37.93 -2.24 -1.52
N GLU A 22 38.52 -3.44 -1.39
CA GLU A 22 38.48 -4.20 -0.15
C GLU A 22 39.27 -3.46 0.95
N ALA A 23 38.58 -3.06 2.02
CA ALA A 23 39.25 -2.54 3.21
C ALA A 23 40.19 -3.60 3.81
N ASN A 24 41.49 -3.27 3.86
CA ASN A 24 42.56 -4.17 4.30
C ASN A 24 42.35 -4.61 5.77
N GLU A 25 42.65 -5.88 6.07
CA GLU A 25 42.73 -6.51 7.39
C GLU A 25 43.29 -5.60 8.51
N LEU A 26 44.28 -4.77 8.19
CA LEU A 26 44.92 -3.86 9.15
C LEU A 26 43.99 -2.73 9.60
N GLU A 27 43.14 -2.22 8.70
CA GLU A 27 42.16 -1.17 8.99
C GLU A 27 40.98 -1.73 9.79
N LYS A 28 40.51 -2.92 9.42
CA LYS A 28 39.50 -3.67 10.20
C LYS A 28 39.98 -3.91 11.64
N LYS A 29 41.23 -4.34 11.82
CA LYS A 29 41.84 -4.52 13.17
C LYS A 29 42.01 -3.20 13.94
N LYS A 30 42.32 -2.09 13.27
CA LYS A 30 42.42 -0.76 13.92
C LYS A 30 41.06 -0.27 14.40
N MET A 31 40.00 -0.43 13.59
CA MET A 31 38.63 -0.10 13.97
C MET A 31 38.16 -0.93 15.17
N MET A 32 38.41 -2.24 15.15
CA MET A 32 38.03 -3.15 16.23
C MET A 32 38.76 -2.84 17.54
N LYS A 33 40.04 -2.46 17.48
CA LYS A 33 40.81 -2.02 18.67
C LYS A 33 40.31 -0.69 19.26
N LYS A 34 39.86 0.26 18.42
CA LYS A 34 39.23 1.51 18.89
C LYS A 34 37.89 1.23 19.56
N PHE A 35 37.10 0.29 19.03
CA PHE A 35 35.82 -0.13 19.59
C PHE A 35 35.99 -0.80 20.96
N ILE A 36 36.95 -1.73 21.11
CA ILE A 36 37.22 -2.42 22.38
C ILE A 36 37.76 -1.46 23.45
N LYS A 37 38.62 -0.50 23.09
CA LYS A 37 39.12 0.51 24.05
C LYS A 37 38.03 1.44 24.60
N SER A 38 36.88 1.56 23.93
CA SER A 38 35.76 2.38 24.41
C SER A 38 35.00 1.76 25.60
N LYS A 39 35.16 0.45 25.86
CA LYS A 39 34.43 -0.29 26.92
C LYS A 39 34.88 0.02 28.37
N ASN A 40 35.98 0.75 28.57
CA ASN A 40 36.56 0.97 29.90
C ASN A 40 36.17 2.29 30.60
N LYS A 41 35.19 3.04 30.09
CA LYS A 41 34.62 4.17 30.86
C LYS A 41 33.39 3.69 31.61
N LYS A 42 33.48 3.63 32.95
CA LYS A 42 32.32 3.44 33.84
C LYS A 42 31.40 4.65 33.68
N VAL A 43 30.44 4.50 32.78
CA VAL A 43 29.38 5.46 32.55
C VAL A 43 28.17 5.00 33.35
N ILE A 44 27.88 5.69 34.45
CA ILE A 44 26.70 5.43 35.29
C ILE A 44 25.48 5.97 34.54
N TRP A 45 24.81 5.13 33.77
CA TRP A 45 23.59 5.50 33.05
C TRP A 45 22.34 4.90 33.68
N ASN A 46 21.31 5.75 33.75
CA ASN A 46 20.00 5.44 34.32
C ASN A 46 19.34 4.31 33.51
N LYS A 47 18.96 3.21 34.16
CA LYS A 47 18.62 1.90 33.54
C LYS A 47 17.57 1.97 32.42
N LYS A 48 16.69 2.99 32.42
CA LYS A 48 15.66 3.18 31.39
C LYS A 48 16.20 3.76 30.06
N LYS A 49 17.25 4.59 30.10
CA LYS A 49 17.86 5.18 28.89
C LYS A 49 18.88 4.26 28.24
N ALA A 50 19.51 3.38 29.03
CA ALA A 50 20.45 2.37 28.53
C ALA A 50 19.73 1.26 27.73
N LEU A 51 18.53 0.86 28.14
CA LEU A 51 17.79 -0.20 27.45
C LEU A 51 17.33 0.23 26.05
N ALA A 52 16.87 1.48 25.90
CA ALA A 52 16.48 2.06 24.60
C ALA A 52 17.69 2.23 23.64
N ALA A 53 18.84 2.65 24.17
CA ALA A 53 20.07 2.77 23.38
C ALA A 53 20.65 1.41 22.95
N ILE A 54 20.50 0.37 23.78
CA ILE A 54 20.92 -1.00 23.45
C ILE A 54 19.98 -1.63 22.41
N ALA A 55 18.66 -1.38 22.49
CA ALA A 55 17.71 -1.80 21.46
C ALA A 55 18.00 -1.12 20.12
N ALA A 56 18.28 0.19 20.12
CA ALA A 56 18.67 0.94 18.93
C ALA A 56 20.01 0.45 18.34
N LEU A 57 21.00 0.09 19.18
CA LEU A 57 22.27 -0.47 18.68
C LEU A 57 22.12 -1.89 18.11
N LEU A 58 21.27 -2.74 18.71
CA LEU A 58 20.99 -4.09 18.21
C LEU A 58 20.24 -4.08 16.87
N LEU A 59 19.45 -3.03 16.61
CA LEU A 59 18.80 -2.81 15.31
C LEU A 59 19.81 -2.43 14.21
N ILE A 60 20.83 -1.63 14.53
CA ILE A 60 21.85 -1.20 13.55
C ILE A 60 22.82 -2.33 13.19
N VAL A 61 23.11 -3.26 14.13
CA VAL A 61 24.10 -4.34 13.91
C VAL A 61 23.57 -5.46 13.01
N ASN A 62 22.26 -5.65 12.88
CA ASN A 62 21.68 -6.71 12.03
C ASN A 62 21.57 -6.35 10.53
N LEU A 63 21.76 -5.08 10.14
CA LEU A 63 21.77 -4.67 8.74
C LEU A 63 23.08 -5.03 8.01
N GLY A 64 24.12 -5.48 8.73
CA GLY A 64 25.50 -5.55 8.19
C GLY A 64 26.15 -6.93 8.05
N ILE A 65 25.47 -8.06 8.32
CA ILE A 65 26.15 -9.37 8.43
C ILE A 65 25.71 -10.41 7.37
N HIS A 66 24.73 -10.11 6.51
CA HIS A 66 24.28 -11.04 5.46
C HIS A 66 24.21 -10.39 4.07
N GLY A 67 25.27 -9.67 3.69
CA GLY A 67 25.34 -8.96 2.39
C GLY A 67 25.04 -9.84 1.18
N ASP A 68 25.47 -11.11 1.19
CA ASP A 68 25.35 -11.96 -0.01
C ASP A 68 24.03 -12.74 -0.11
N LYS A 69 23.25 -12.85 0.97
CA LYS A 69 21.94 -13.55 0.96
C LYS A 69 20.74 -12.61 0.89
N VAL A 70 20.90 -11.36 1.35
CA VAL A 70 19.86 -10.33 1.24
C VAL A 70 19.71 -9.87 -0.21
N LEU A 71 20.79 -9.83 -1.00
CA LEU A 71 20.78 -9.41 -2.41
C LEU A 71 20.18 -10.46 -3.37
N ALA A 72 20.12 -11.74 -3.01
CA ALA A 72 19.55 -12.79 -3.87
C ALA A 72 18.01 -12.88 -3.77
N ALA A 73 17.41 -12.39 -2.69
CA ALA A 73 15.95 -12.30 -2.52
C ALA A 73 15.30 -11.14 -3.30
N VAL A 74 16.13 -10.24 -3.87
CA VAL A 74 15.75 -9.06 -4.66
C VAL A 74 15.34 -9.43 -6.09
N ALA A 75 15.64 -10.65 -6.56
CA ALA A 75 15.55 -11.00 -7.98
C ALA A 75 14.15 -11.39 -8.53
N ASN A 76 13.04 -11.16 -7.79
CA ASN A 76 11.69 -11.40 -8.32
C ASN A 76 10.65 -10.34 -7.85
N PHE A 77 10.96 -9.05 -7.99
CA PHE A 77 10.09 -7.92 -7.61
C PHE A 77 8.86 -7.68 -8.53
N ARG A 78 8.21 -8.74 -9.04
CA ARG A 78 6.91 -8.58 -9.73
C ARG A 78 5.74 -8.34 -8.75
N TYR A 79 5.93 -8.66 -7.46
CA TYR A 79 4.92 -8.54 -6.40
C TYR A 79 5.51 -7.80 -5.19
N SER A 80 5.76 -6.50 -5.36
CA SER A 80 6.12 -5.59 -4.28
C SER A 80 4.91 -4.78 -3.82
N ILE A 81 4.98 -4.15 -2.64
CA ILE A 81 3.96 -3.19 -2.21
C ILE A 81 3.85 -2.03 -3.19
N ASN A 82 4.94 -1.55 -3.79
CA ASN A 82 4.85 -0.49 -4.81
C ASN A 82 4.01 -0.95 -6.02
N THR A 83 4.22 -2.18 -6.50
CA THR A 83 3.42 -2.75 -7.58
C THR A 83 1.96 -2.89 -7.19
N TRP A 84 1.69 -3.31 -5.94
CA TRP A 84 0.34 -3.39 -5.39
C TRP A 84 -0.35 -2.02 -5.33
N LEU A 85 0.40 -0.97 -4.97
CA LEU A 85 -0.06 0.41 -4.99
C LEU A 85 -0.15 1.01 -6.40
N GLY A 86 0.31 0.29 -7.44
CA GLY A 86 0.35 0.80 -8.81
C GLY A 86 1.44 1.85 -9.07
N ILE A 87 2.44 1.92 -8.20
CA ILE A 87 3.54 2.88 -8.26
C ILE A 87 4.63 2.28 -9.15
N ASN A 88 4.64 2.69 -10.42
CA ASN A 88 5.55 2.18 -11.45
C ASN A 88 6.79 3.05 -11.68
N THR A 89 7.10 3.97 -10.77
CA THR A 89 8.25 4.87 -10.89
C THR A 89 9.55 4.16 -10.51
N THR A 90 10.62 4.45 -11.25
CA THR A 90 11.95 3.90 -11.00
C THR A 90 12.63 4.67 -9.85
N GLY A 91 12.28 4.36 -8.61
CA GLY A 91 13.06 4.81 -7.44
C GLY A 91 12.26 5.28 -6.22
N GLU A 92 10.97 5.57 -6.37
CA GLU A 92 10.13 5.89 -5.20
C GLU A 92 9.74 4.60 -4.49
N LYS A 93 10.02 4.52 -3.19
CA LYS A 93 9.63 3.37 -2.36
C LYS A 93 9.04 3.88 -1.06
N TYR A 94 7.77 3.55 -0.84
CA TYR A 94 7.00 4.02 0.31
C TYR A 94 6.85 2.96 1.41
N SER A 95 7.25 1.73 1.11
CA SER A 95 7.31 0.63 2.07
C SER A 95 8.65 0.59 2.81
N THR A 96 8.64 0.06 4.03
CA THR A 96 9.86 -0.32 4.75
C THR A 96 10.24 -1.74 4.37
N GLU A 97 11.44 -1.93 3.84
CA GLU A 97 12.05 -3.25 3.63
C GLU A 97 12.52 -3.81 4.98
N ILE A 98 12.20 -5.08 5.24
CA ILE A 98 12.45 -5.74 6.53
C ILE A 98 13.33 -6.97 6.32
N GLY A 99 12.94 -7.87 5.41
CA GLY A 99 13.71 -9.07 5.04
C GLY A 99 14.01 -10.01 6.21
N LYS A 100 13.14 -10.05 7.24
CA LYS A 100 13.36 -10.85 8.45
C LYS A 100 12.55 -12.14 8.37
N THR A 101 13.21 -13.27 8.63
CA THR A 101 12.57 -14.58 8.70
C THR A 101 12.38 -15.03 10.16
N LEU A 102 11.21 -15.61 10.44
CA LEU A 102 10.90 -16.37 11.65
C LEU A 102 10.61 -17.82 11.23
N GLU A 103 11.23 -18.78 11.91
CA GLU A 103 11.11 -20.21 11.61
C GLU A 103 10.53 -20.95 12.83
N GLY A 104 9.48 -21.73 12.58
CA GLY A 104 8.88 -22.69 13.49
C GLY A 104 9.08 -24.12 12.99
N LYS A 105 8.47 -25.09 13.67
CA LYS A 105 8.72 -26.52 13.44
C LYS A 105 8.48 -26.99 12.00
N ASP A 106 7.53 -26.37 11.29
CA ASP A 106 7.17 -26.69 9.90
C ASP A 106 6.76 -25.44 9.09
N ILE A 107 7.06 -24.25 9.61
CA ILE A 107 6.62 -22.97 9.06
C ILE A 107 7.78 -21.99 9.01
N LYS A 108 7.91 -21.28 7.91
CA LYS A 108 8.92 -20.27 7.63
C LYS A 108 8.19 -19.07 7.07
N LEU A 109 8.17 -18.00 7.85
CA LEU A 109 7.54 -16.74 7.51
C LEU A 109 8.64 -15.70 7.35
N THR A 110 8.74 -15.05 6.20
CA THR A 110 9.68 -13.95 5.95
C THR A 110 8.91 -12.68 5.69
N LEU A 111 8.98 -11.71 6.60
CA LEU A 111 8.40 -10.39 6.40
C LEU A 111 9.30 -9.58 5.46
N ASN A 112 8.80 -9.27 4.27
CA ASN A 112 9.56 -8.60 3.21
C ASN A 112 9.40 -7.09 3.31
N GLU A 113 8.16 -6.60 3.23
CA GLU A 113 7.85 -5.18 3.20
C GLU A 113 6.62 -4.87 4.05
N PHE A 114 6.58 -3.66 4.59
CA PHE A 114 5.45 -3.13 5.31
C PHE A 114 5.15 -1.71 4.87
N PHE A 115 3.87 -1.40 4.70
CA PHE A 115 3.37 -0.07 4.42
C PHE A 115 2.11 0.19 5.24
N THR A 116 1.94 1.42 5.68
CA THR A 116 0.67 1.87 6.24
C THR A 116 0.44 3.32 5.87
N ASP A 117 -0.82 3.64 5.61
CA ASP A 117 -1.32 5.01 5.60
C ASP A 117 -2.39 5.15 6.70
N ASN A 118 -3.07 6.30 6.75
CA ASN A 118 -4.05 6.59 7.79
C ASN A 118 -5.32 5.71 7.74
N SER A 119 -5.50 4.90 6.69
CA SER A 119 -6.72 4.12 6.42
C SER A 119 -6.48 2.61 6.30
N ARG A 120 -5.25 2.18 6.03
CA ARG A 120 -4.95 0.77 5.73
C ARG A 120 -3.49 0.41 5.99
N ILE A 121 -3.28 -0.88 6.15
CA ILE A 121 -1.98 -1.51 6.30
C ILE A 121 -1.81 -2.54 5.18
N ILE A 122 -0.61 -2.56 4.59
CA ILE A 122 -0.22 -3.50 3.54
C ILE A 122 1.02 -4.25 4.00
N ILE A 123 0.97 -5.57 3.94
CA ILE A 123 2.02 -6.47 4.42
C ILE A 123 2.41 -7.39 3.28
N ASN A 124 3.70 -7.42 2.95
CA ASN A 124 4.28 -8.35 1.99
C ASN A 124 5.15 -9.35 2.73
N PHE A 125 4.88 -10.64 2.59
CA PHE A 125 5.68 -11.70 3.19
C PHE A 125 5.80 -12.93 2.30
N ASN A 126 6.82 -13.74 2.54
CA ASN A 126 6.94 -15.09 2.00
C ASN A 126 6.58 -16.11 3.07
N ILE A 127 5.90 -17.19 2.66
CA ILE A 127 5.49 -18.28 3.56
C ILE A 127 5.61 -19.63 2.85
N ASN A 128 6.14 -20.65 3.52
CA ASN A 128 6.31 -22.00 2.97
C ASN A 128 5.03 -22.87 3.08
N GLU A 129 3.89 -22.32 2.67
CA GLU A 129 2.60 -23.02 2.62
C GLU A 129 2.14 -23.21 1.18
N LYS A 130 1.29 -24.20 0.88
CA LYS A 130 0.75 -24.38 -0.48
C LYS A 130 -0.23 -23.26 -0.81
N LYS A 131 -0.29 -22.83 -2.08
CA LYS A 131 -1.21 -21.77 -2.54
C LYS A 131 -2.69 -22.05 -2.17
N ASN A 132 -3.14 -23.29 -2.28
CA ASN A 132 -4.52 -23.65 -1.91
C ASN A 132 -4.77 -23.50 -0.40
N ASP A 133 -3.81 -23.93 0.44
CA ASP A 133 -3.92 -23.80 1.90
C ASP A 133 -3.94 -22.32 2.32
N LEU A 134 -3.19 -21.48 1.60
CA LEU A 134 -3.16 -20.02 1.80
C LEU A 134 -4.50 -19.35 1.48
N VAL A 135 -5.21 -19.81 0.44
CA VAL A 135 -6.55 -19.32 0.09
C VAL A 135 -7.58 -19.74 1.15
N ASP A 136 -7.54 -21.01 1.56
CA ASP A 136 -8.47 -21.58 2.54
C ASP A 136 -8.27 -20.97 3.94
N ASN A 137 -7.03 -20.60 4.28
CA ASN A 137 -6.66 -20.06 5.60
C ASN A 137 -6.35 -18.56 5.61
N LYS A 138 -6.77 -17.80 4.58
CA LYS A 138 -6.39 -16.37 4.43
C LYS A 138 -6.61 -15.51 5.68
N ASP A 139 -7.66 -15.80 6.45
CA ASP A 139 -8.01 -15.02 7.64
C ASP A 139 -7.01 -15.24 8.80
N LYS A 140 -6.38 -16.42 8.86
CA LYS A 140 -5.34 -16.74 9.86
C LYS A 140 -4.01 -16.06 9.57
N LEU A 141 -3.80 -15.64 8.32
CA LEU A 141 -2.61 -14.91 7.88
C LEU A 141 -2.64 -13.44 8.33
N VAL A 142 -3.80 -12.91 8.74
CA VAL A 142 -3.91 -11.54 9.21
C VAL A 142 -3.34 -11.44 10.64
N PRO A 143 -2.26 -10.67 10.86
CA PRO A 143 -1.70 -10.53 12.21
C PRO A 143 -2.56 -9.60 13.06
N ASP A 144 -2.42 -9.74 14.37
CA ASP A 144 -2.73 -8.68 15.31
C ASP A 144 -1.70 -7.55 15.13
N ILE A 145 -2.18 -6.34 14.80
CA ILE A 145 -1.34 -5.20 14.48
C ILE A 145 -1.33 -4.20 15.63
N TYR A 146 -0.14 -3.77 16.02
CA TYR A 146 0.06 -2.72 17.00
C TYR A 146 0.93 -1.62 16.39
N ILE A 147 0.51 -0.37 16.57
CA ILE A 147 1.26 0.82 16.20
C ILE A 147 1.44 1.67 17.47
N ASN A 148 2.68 2.04 17.79
CA ASN A 148 3.05 2.76 19.01
C ASN A 148 2.48 2.12 20.28
N GLY A 149 2.50 0.78 20.32
CA GLY A 149 2.00 -0.02 21.44
C GLY A 149 0.48 -0.13 21.56
N LYS A 150 -0.31 0.51 20.69
CA LYS A 150 -1.77 0.40 20.65
C LYS A 150 -2.21 -0.64 19.62
N LYS A 151 -3.11 -1.55 20.02
CA LYS A 151 -3.73 -2.50 19.08
C LYS A 151 -4.64 -1.73 18.13
N ILE A 152 -4.55 -2.03 16.84
CA ILE A 152 -5.35 -1.38 15.81
C ILE A 152 -6.61 -2.20 15.56
N GLU A 153 -7.75 -1.51 15.50
CA GLU A 153 -9.03 -2.11 15.13
C GLU A 153 -9.25 -2.00 13.62
N ARG A 154 -9.69 -3.12 13.03
CA ARG A 154 -10.11 -3.15 11.64
C ARG A 154 -11.43 -2.38 11.47
N SER A 155 -11.55 -1.62 10.39
CA SER A 155 -12.79 -0.90 10.05
C SER A 155 -13.83 -1.82 9.41
N SER A 156 -13.38 -2.92 8.80
CA SER A 156 -14.21 -3.90 8.14
C SER A 156 -13.59 -5.31 8.25
N ASN A 157 -14.38 -6.34 7.90
CA ASN A 157 -13.87 -7.70 7.72
C ASN A 157 -13.14 -7.88 6.37
N TYR A 158 -13.02 -6.81 5.56
CA TYR A 158 -12.32 -6.86 4.29
C TYR A 158 -10.85 -7.20 4.50
N VAL A 159 -10.35 -8.13 3.70
CA VAL A 159 -8.92 -8.46 3.55
C VAL A 159 -8.67 -8.47 2.05
N GLY A 160 -7.96 -7.46 1.56
CA GLY A 160 -7.33 -7.51 0.25
C GLY A 160 -6.23 -8.55 0.30
N TYR A 161 -6.21 -9.46 -0.66
CA TYR A 161 -5.37 -10.64 -0.61
C TYR A 161 -4.86 -10.97 -2.02
N SER A 162 -3.55 -11.18 -2.16
CA SER A 162 -2.96 -11.67 -3.40
C SER A 162 -1.77 -12.57 -3.14
N ILE A 163 -1.65 -13.62 -3.94
CA ILE A 163 -0.52 -14.56 -3.93
C ILE A 163 0.20 -14.42 -5.27
N ALA A 164 1.52 -14.30 -5.25
CA ALA A 164 2.32 -14.23 -6.47
C ALA A 164 2.11 -15.46 -7.36
N GLY A 165 1.87 -15.22 -8.65
CA GLY A 165 1.58 -16.28 -9.62
C GLY A 165 0.23 -16.98 -9.41
N TYR A 166 -0.59 -16.49 -8.47
CA TYR A 166 -2.00 -16.83 -8.34
C TYR A 166 -2.79 -15.69 -8.98
N LYS A 167 -3.37 -15.94 -10.16
CA LYS A 167 -4.27 -14.97 -10.80
C LYS A 167 -5.64 -15.15 -10.15
N ASP A 168 -6.16 -14.17 -9.42
CA ASP A 168 -7.58 -14.19 -9.04
C ASP A 168 -8.33 -12.93 -9.48
N PHE A 169 -9.45 -13.13 -10.16
CA PHE A 169 -10.83 -12.82 -9.72
C PHE A 169 -11.79 -12.57 -10.90
N ALA A 170 -12.01 -13.60 -11.72
CA ALA A 170 -13.23 -13.82 -12.50
C ALA A 170 -13.32 -15.32 -12.85
N GLY A 171 -13.72 -16.14 -11.88
CA GLY A 171 -13.82 -17.59 -12.05
C GLY A 171 -12.63 -18.33 -11.44
N TYR A 172 -12.93 -19.18 -10.46
CA TYR A 172 -12.05 -20.23 -9.99
C TYR A 172 -11.66 -21.11 -11.19
N ASP A 173 -10.52 -20.87 -11.81
CA ASP A 173 -9.81 -21.96 -12.46
C ASP A 173 -8.84 -22.51 -11.42
N LYS A 174 -9.19 -23.68 -10.89
CA LYS A 174 -8.28 -24.52 -10.11
C LYS A 174 -7.08 -24.81 -11.00
N VAL A 175 -6.07 -23.94 -10.99
CA VAL A 175 -4.79 -24.27 -11.58
C VAL A 175 -4.24 -25.41 -10.73
N GLU A 176 -4.26 -26.63 -11.28
CA GLU A 176 -3.63 -27.82 -10.73
C GLU A 176 -2.09 -27.69 -10.66
N ASN A 177 -1.55 -26.52 -10.34
CA ASN A 177 -0.14 -26.38 -10.01
C ASN A 177 0.06 -26.74 -8.54
N ASN A 178 -0.01 -28.05 -8.30
CA ASN A 178 0.43 -28.73 -7.08
C ASN A 178 1.96 -28.75 -6.93
N GLU A 179 2.70 -27.95 -7.70
CA GLU A 179 4.13 -27.78 -7.46
C GLU A 179 4.29 -27.00 -6.15
N LEU A 180 4.92 -27.65 -5.17
CA LEU A 180 5.40 -27.01 -3.95
C LEU A 180 6.43 -25.95 -4.35
N GLU A 181 5.97 -24.73 -4.64
CA GLU A 181 6.83 -23.56 -4.45
C GLU A 181 7.29 -23.60 -2.98
N LYS A 182 8.62 -23.64 -2.78
CA LYS A 182 9.20 -23.77 -1.43
C LYS A 182 8.79 -22.61 -0.53
N GLU A 183 8.48 -21.46 -1.10
CA GLU A 183 7.98 -20.25 -0.43
C GLU A 183 7.08 -19.50 -1.41
N ASN A 184 5.87 -19.14 -0.97
CA ASN A 184 4.91 -18.35 -1.73
C ASN A 184 4.94 -16.91 -1.22
N ASN A 185 4.96 -15.94 -2.15
CA ASN A 185 4.86 -14.52 -1.83
C ASN A 185 3.40 -14.09 -1.71
N VAL A 186 3.06 -13.40 -0.63
CA VAL A 186 1.71 -12.98 -0.29
C VAL A 186 1.70 -11.49 0.04
N ILE A 187 0.72 -10.77 -0.51
CA ILE A 187 0.40 -9.40 -0.12
C ILE A 187 -0.98 -9.40 0.56
N LEU A 188 -1.03 -8.82 1.75
CA LEU A 188 -2.24 -8.55 2.52
C LEU A 188 -2.48 -7.06 2.58
N GLU A 189 -3.71 -6.64 2.29
CA GLU A 189 -4.21 -5.30 2.57
C GLU A 189 -5.37 -5.40 3.56
N VAL A 190 -5.30 -4.60 4.62
CA VAL A 190 -6.31 -4.59 5.67
C VAL A 190 -6.71 -3.16 5.98
N GLU A 191 -8.01 -2.89 5.94
CA GLU A 191 -8.57 -1.58 6.25
C GLU A 191 -8.69 -1.39 7.77
N MET A 192 -8.37 -0.20 8.22
CA MET A 192 -8.26 0.16 9.63
C MET A 192 -9.19 1.31 9.97
N LYS A 193 -9.72 1.31 11.20
CA LYS A 193 -10.34 2.53 11.73
C LYS A 193 -9.22 3.54 11.97
N GLU A 194 -9.37 4.72 11.38
CA GLU A 194 -8.47 5.88 11.42
C GLU A 194 -7.17 5.70 12.24
N LEU A 195 -6.05 5.69 11.53
CA LEU A 195 -4.71 5.60 12.08
C LEU A 195 -4.02 6.96 12.04
N PRO A 196 -3.96 7.74 13.14
CA PRO A 196 -3.17 8.95 13.16
C PRO A 196 -1.68 8.59 13.20
N LEU A 197 -1.05 8.54 12.03
CA LEU A 197 0.38 8.27 11.90
C LEU A 197 1.21 9.53 12.20
N SER A 198 2.26 9.37 12.99
CA SER A 198 3.41 10.27 13.05
C SER A 198 4.42 9.90 11.95
N ASP A 199 5.59 10.53 11.92
CA ASP A 199 6.57 10.30 10.85
C ASP A 199 7.25 8.93 10.99
N LYS A 200 7.37 8.45 12.24
CA LYS A 200 7.97 7.16 12.55
C LYS A 200 7.12 6.40 13.53
N GLU A 201 6.80 5.17 13.17
CA GLU A 201 5.88 4.32 13.91
C GLU A 201 6.62 3.09 14.44
N ASP A 202 6.48 2.82 15.74
CA ASP A 202 6.87 1.54 16.31
C ASP A 202 5.80 0.51 15.95
N VAL A 203 6.12 -0.38 15.01
CA VAL A 203 5.19 -1.39 14.51
C VAL A 203 5.49 -2.73 15.18
N LYS A 204 4.44 -3.41 15.63
CA LYS A 204 4.50 -4.81 16.06
C LYS A 204 3.39 -5.61 15.39
N LEU A 205 3.78 -6.68 14.70
CA LEU A 205 2.86 -7.62 14.05
C LEU A 205 2.95 -8.95 14.80
N VAL A 206 1.81 -9.47 15.26
CA VAL A 206 1.72 -10.74 16.00
C VAL A 206 0.85 -11.71 15.21
N PHE A 207 1.45 -12.73 14.60
CA PHE A 207 0.72 -13.74 13.83
C PHE A 207 0.19 -14.84 14.76
N SER A 208 -0.73 -14.48 15.67
CA SER A 208 -1.21 -15.37 16.73
C SER A 208 -1.97 -16.59 16.21
N SER A 209 -2.83 -16.41 15.22
CA SER A 209 -3.62 -17.52 14.63
C SER A 209 -2.73 -18.51 13.88
N LEU A 210 -1.74 -17.99 13.14
CA LEU A 210 -0.73 -18.83 12.49
C LEU A 210 0.14 -19.56 13.52
N ALA A 211 0.56 -18.88 14.59
CA ALA A 211 1.35 -19.50 15.65
C ALA A 211 0.59 -20.65 16.34
N GLU A 212 -0.70 -20.46 16.61
CA GLU A 212 -1.58 -21.48 17.17
C GLU A 212 -1.70 -22.70 16.25
N GLU A 213 -1.89 -22.48 14.95
CA GLU A 213 -1.99 -23.54 13.94
C GLU A 213 -0.75 -24.45 13.91
N TYR A 214 0.44 -23.85 14.03
CA TYR A 214 1.70 -24.58 14.03
C TYR A 214 2.19 -24.99 15.43
N GLY A 215 1.40 -24.76 16.48
CA GLY A 215 1.73 -25.13 17.85
C GLY A 215 2.99 -24.43 18.39
N VAL A 216 3.27 -23.21 17.92
CA VAL A 216 4.41 -22.37 18.35
C VAL A 216 3.94 -21.19 19.19
N SER A 217 4.85 -20.57 19.95
CA SER A 217 4.48 -19.38 20.71
C SER A 217 4.20 -18.21 19.77
N SER A 218 3.15 -17.43 20.03
CA SER A 218 2.90 -16.17 19.32
C SER A 218 4.06 -15.18 19.45
N SER A 219 4.85 -15.28 20.53
CA SER A 219 6.06 -14.47 20.72
C SER A 219 7.19 -14.82 19.74
N ASP A 220 7.25 -16.07 19.28
CA ASP A 220 8.21 -16.52 18.26
C ASP A 220 7.80 -16.05 16.86
N PHE A 221 6.51 -15.73 16.68
CA PHE A 221 5.88 -15.25 15.44
C PHE A 221 5.48 -13.77 15.54
N THR A 222 6.35 -12.99 16.19
CA THR A 222 6.20 -11.55 16.36
C THR A 222 7.30 -10.78 15.63
N TYR A 223 6.89 -9.85 14.77
CA TYR A 223 7.78 -8.84 14.19
C TYR A 223 7.71 -7.54 14.97
N THR A 224 8.84 -6.87 15.11
CA THR A 224 8.92 -5.52 15.65
C THR A 224 9.95 -4.74 14.86
N PHE A 225 9.56 -3.58 14.35
CA PHE A 225 10.37 -2.71 13.51
C PHE A 225 9.83 -1.28 13.57
N VAL A 226 10.58 -0.34 13.00
CA VAL A 226 10.13 1.06 12.84
C VAL A 226 9.72 1.27 11.39
N TYR A 227 8.51 1.76 11.17
CA TYR A 227 8.04 2.22 9.86
C TYR A 227 8.26 3.73 9.74
N ASP A 228 8.83 4.19 8.62
CA ASP A 228 9.03 5.60 8.32
C ASP A 228 8.03 6.05 7.24
N ALA A 229 7.04 6.84 7.64
CA ALA A 229 5.98 7.36 6.78
C ALA A 229 6.37 8.66 6.06
N THR A 230 7.59 9.18 6.29
CA THR A 230 7.97 10.54 5.90
C THR A 230 7.90 10.77 4.38
N SER A 231 8.40 9.84 3.56
CA SER A 231 8.37 9.98 2.11
C SER A 231 6.93 10.06 1.58
N TYR A 232 6.08 9.12 1.99
CA TYR A 232 4.68 9.06 1.57
C TYR A 232 3.90 10.33 1.97
N LYS A 233 4.16 10.86 3.17
CA LYS A 233 3.57 12.12 3.63
C LYS A 233 4.07 13.34 2.86
N ASN A 234 5.36 13.40 2.57
CA ASN A 234 5.95 14.52 1.81
C ASN A 234 5.38 14.58 0.39
N ASP A 235 5.10 13.42 -0.20
CA ASP A 235 4.49 13.31 -1.53
C ASP A 235 2.94 13.37 -1.47
N THR A 236 2.37 13.61 -0.28
CA THR A 236 0.94 13.87 -0.11
C THR A 236 0.66 15.37 -0.18
N LYS A 237 -0.24 15.77 -1.08
CA LYS A 237 -0.69 17.15 -1.25
C LYS A 237 -2.14 17.32 -0.85
N VAL A 238 -2.44 18.32 -0.02
CA VAL A 238 -3.83 18.69 0.33
C VAL A 238 -4.20 20.00 -0.34
N VAL A 239 -5.23 19.98 -1.18
CA VAL A 239 -5.82 21.15 -1.83
C VAL A 239 -7.12 21.48 -1.13
N LYS A 240 -7.18 22.64 -0.48
CA LYS A 240 -8.44 23.17 0.08
C LYS A 240 -9.32 23.67 -1.06
N VAL A 241 -10.57 23.22 -1.10
CA VAL A 241 -11.51 23.52 -2.17
C VAL A 241 -12.57 24.49 -1.70
N GLY A 242 -13.34 24.13 -0.66
CA GLY A 242 -14.41 24.95 -0.11
C GLY A 242 -15.48 25.32 -1.14
N LYS A 243 -15.95 24.36 -1.92
CA LYS A 243 -16.98 24.54 -2.96
C LYS A 243 -18.22 23.73 -2.61
N ASN A 244 -19.40 24.30 -2.81
CA ASN A 244 -20.67 23.59 -2.61
C ASN A 244 -21.49 23.63 -3.89
N ILE A 245 -22.15 22.52 -4.19
CA ILE A 245 -23.19 22.41 -5.21
C ILE A 245 -24.51 22.33 -4.45
N THR A 246 -25.39 23.32 -4.68
CA THR A 246 -26.71 23.37 -4.06
C THR A 246 -27.78 23.37 -5.13
N ILE A 247 -28.76 22.46 -4.98
CA ILE A 247 -29.94 22.35 -5.84
C ILE A 247 -31.15 22.05 -4.95
N ASP A 248 -32.07 23.00 -4.88
CA ASP A 248 -33.16 23.02 -3.91
C ASP A 248 -32.63 22.80 -2.48
N ASP A 249 -33.16 21.82 -1.73
CA ASP A 249 -32.73 21.48 -0.36
C ASP A 249 -31.55 20.48 -0.30
N ASN A 250 -30.97 20.15 -1.46
CA ASN A 250 -29.89 19.17 -1.61
C ASN A 250 -28.54 19.88 -1.73
N GLU A 251 -27.51 19.29 -1.13
CA GLU A 251 -26.19 19.90 -1.05
C GLU A 251 -25.09 18.84 -1.19
N LEU A 252 -24.08 19.15 -2.01
CA LEU A 252 -22.84 18.41 -2.10
C LEU A 252 -21.70 19.39 -1.83
N SER A 253 -21.04 19.26 -0.67
CA SER A 253 -19.87 20.06 -0.33
C SER A 253 -18.58 19.34 -0.71
N LEU A 254 -17.59 20.14 -1.10
CA LEU A 254 -16.22 19.75 -1.34
C LEU A 254 -15.32 20.61 -0.47
N ASP A 255 -14.80 20.01 0.58
CA ASP A 255 -13.98 20.71 1.56
C ASP A 255 -12.52 20.73 1.11
N SER A 256 -11.97 19.55 0.79
CA SER A 256 -10.61 19.39 0.30
C SER A 256 -10.40 18.14 -0.54
N VAL A 257 -9.37 18.16 -1.37
CA VAL A 257 -8.86 17.02 -2.13
C VAL A 257 -7.46 16.70 -1.63
N THR A 258 -7.22 15.46 -1.23
CA THR A 258 -5.91 14.97 -0.81
C THR A 258 -5.37 14.02 -1.87
N ILE A 259 -4.25 14.37 -2.46
CA ILE A 259 -3.54 13.57 -3.46
C ILE A 259 -2.42 12.86 -2.74
N THR A 260 -2.45 11.54 -2.69
CA THR A 260 -1.35 10.69 -2.23
C THR A 260 -0.67 10.06 -3.45
N PRO A 261 0.50 9.42 -3.29
CA PRO A 261 1.18 8.75 -4.41
C PRO A 261 0.31 7.79 -5.23
N ASP A 262 -0.67 7.15 -4.59
CA ASP A 262 -1.47 6.06 -5.19
C ASP A 262 -2.99 6.32 -5.18
N ARG A 263 -3.48 7.36 -4.48
CA ARG A 263 -4.91 7.68 -4.37
C ARG A 263 -5.18 9.18 -4.45
N VAL A 264 -6.40 9.50 -4.83
CA VAL A 264 -6.99 10.82 -4.63
C VAL A 264 -8.21 10.67 -3.72
N LEU A 265 -8.19 11.34 -2.58
CA LEU A 265 -9.25 11.37 -1.59
C LEU A 265 -10.03 12.69 -1.69
N ILE A 266 -11.34 12.61 -1.62
CA ILE A 266 -12.24 13.77 -1.72
C ILE A 266 -13.06 13.87 -0.44
N SER A 267 -12.79 14.93 0.33
CA SER A 267 -13.51 15.23 1.57
C SER A 267 -14.63 16.23 1.32
N GLY A 268 -15.73 16.04 2.05
CA GLY A 268 -16.94 16.84 1.89
C GLY A 268 -18.13 16.17 2.53
N THR A 269 -19.32 16.68 2.24
CA THR A 269 -20.59 16.14 2.73
C THR A 269 -21.56 16.01 1.57
N SER A 270 -22.50 15.06 1.68
CA SER A 270 -23.53 14.84 0.68
C SER A 270 -24.90 14.71 1.34
N LYS A 271 -25.86 15.49 0.83
CA LYS A 271 -27.28 15.43 1.17
C LYS A 271 -28.09 15.45 -0.11
N GLY A 272 -28.71 14.31 -0.44
CA GLY A 272 -29.55 14.16 -1.64
C GLY A 272 -28.79 14.00 -2.96
N PHE A 273 -27.47 13.88 -2.89
CA PHE A 273 -26.59 13.48 -3.99
C PHE A 273 -26.04 12.07 -3.77
N SER A 274 -25.75 11.33 -4.84
CA SER A 274 -25.01 10.07 -4.75
C SER A 274 -24.11 9.86 -5.96
N ALA A 275 -22.99 9.17 -5.77
CA ALA A 275 -22.17 8.67 -6.87
C ALA A 275 -22.79 7.43 -7.53
N TRP A 276 -23.76 6.78 -6.87
CA TRP A 276 -24.31 5.49 -7.27
C TRP A 276 -25.69 5.65 -7.91
N GLU A 277 -25.77 5.38 -9.21
CA GLU A 277 -26.99 5.58 -10.01
C GLU A 277 -28.19 4.72 -9.59
N ASN A 278 -27.93 3.64 -8.85
CA ASN A 278 -28.93 2.73 -8.32
C ASN A 278 -29.49 3.19 -6.96
N ASN A 279 -28.92 4.23 -6.35
CA ASN A 279 -29.45 4.81 -5.12
C ASN A 279 -30.76 5.54 -5.41
N LYS A 280 -31.88 4.98 -4.93
CA LYS A 280 -33.24 5.50 -5.15
C LYS A 280 -33.61 6.64 -4.20
N ASP A 281 -32.83 6.83 -3.15
CA ASP A 281 -33.06 7.89 -2.16
C ASP A 281 -32.35 9.21 -2.55
N ALA A 282 -31.54 9.18 -3.62
CA ALA A 282 -30.87 10.35 -4.16
C ALA A 282 -31.74 11.09 -5.18
N ASN A 283 -31.76 12.41 -5.11
CA ASN A 283 -32.45 13.28 -6.07
C ASN A 283 -31.54 13.65 -7.26
N TYR A 284 -30.24 13.72 -6.98
CA TYR A 284 -29.19 14.08 -7.90
C TYR A 284 -28.03 13.08 -7.82
N TYR A 285 -27.27 13.01 -8.89
CA TYR A 285 -26.10 12.17 -9.00
C TYR A 285 -24.92 13.01 -9.45
N TYR A 286 -23.71 12.46 -9.36
CA TYR A 286 -22.53 13.12 -9.88
C TYR A 286 -21.51 12.12 -10.42
N ASP A 287 -20.95 12.47 -11.57
CA ASP A 287 -19.77 11.81 -12.13
C ASP A 287 -18.53 12.63 -11.74
N ILE A 288 -17.38 11.96 -11.58
CA ILE A 288 -16.09 12.61 -11.44
C ILE A 288 -15.23 12.22 -12.63
N VAL A 289 -14.62 13.22 -13.27
CA VAL A 289 -13.70 13.02 -14.38
C VAL A 289 -12.35 13.67 -14.10
N ASP A 290 -11.29 13.07 -14.65
CA ASP A 290 -9.92 13.58 -14.58
C ASP A 290 -9.68 14.74 -15.58
N ALA A 291 -8.44 15.22 -15.70
CA ALA A 291 -8.09 16.32 -16.60
C ALA A 291 -8.24 15.99 -18.10
N ASN A 292 -8.30 14.72 -18.47
CA ASN A 292 -8.57 14.28 -19.84
C ASN A 292 -10.08 14.16 -20.12
N GLY A 293 -10.92 14.29 -19.09
CA GLY A 293 -12.36 14.06 -19.16
C GLY A 293 -12.74 12.58 -18.99
N ASP A 294 -11.81 11.75 -18.53
CA ASP A 294 -12.06 10.33 -18.30
C ASP A 294 -12.71 10.11 -16.93
N SER A 295 -13.74 9.26 -16.89
CA SER A 295 -14.41 8.92 -15.62
C SER A 295 -13.45 8.23 -14.67
N VAL A 296 -13.47 8.64 -13.39
CA VAL A 296 -12.75 7.96 -12.33
C VAL A 296 -13.69 7.09 -11.51
N SER A 297 -13.25 5.86 -11.23
CA SER A 297 -14.05 4.90 -10.47
C SER A 297 -13.85 5.10 -8.97
N LEU A 298 -14.78 5.83 -8.36
CA LEU A 298 -14.82 6.00 -6.91
C LEU A 298 -14.95 4.65 -6.21
N LYS A 299 -14.31 4.52 -5.05
CA LYS A 299 -14.48 3.40 -4.13
C LYS A 299 -15.53 3.68 -3.06
N GLU A 300 -15.74 4.95 -2.74
CA GLU A 300 -16.77 5.44 -1.84
C GLU A 300 -17.29 6.80 -2.31
N GLU A 301 -18.48 7.20 -1.85
CA GLU A 301 -19.09 8.49 -2.21
C GLU A 301 -18.67 9.63 -1.25
N ILE A 302 -18.74 10.87 -1.74
CA ILE A 302 -18.41 12.07 -0.95
C ILE A 302 -19.34 12.12 0.27
N GLY A 303 -18.76 12.38 1.44
CA GLY A 303 -19.44 12.26 2.74
C GLY A 303 -19.27 10.90 3.42
N LYS A 304 -18.75 9.88 2.72
CA LYS A 304 -18.46 8.54 3.25
C LYS A 304 -17.00 8.12 3.09
N GLY A 305 -16.11 9.08 2.82
CA GLY A 305 -14.67 8.83 2.62
C GLY A 305 -14.30 8.53 1.17
N ALA A 306 -14.86 9.28 0.22
CA ALA A 306 -14.58 9.11 -1.21
C ALA A 306 -13.09 9.10 -1.55
N TYR A 307 -12.70 8.12 -2.37
CA TYR A 307 -11.40 8.06 -3.00
C TYR A 307 -11.42 7.27 -4.30
N PHE A 308 -10.40 7.46 -5.14
CA PHE A 308 -10.09 6.60 -6.28
C PHE A 308 -8.57 6.38 -6.38
N TYR A 309 -8.15 5.31 -7.05
CA TYR A 309 -6.74 5.01 -7.28
C TYR A 309 -6.19 5.81 -8.46
N THR A 310 -4.98 6.33 -8.35
CA THR A 310 -4.31 7.04 -9.46
C THR A 310 -3.91 6.07 -10.58
N HIS A 311 -3.65 4.81 -10.22
CA HIS A 311 -3.29 3.73 -11.12
C HIS A 311 -4.34 2.60 -11.09
N HIS A 312 -4.99 2.35 -12.23
CA HIS A 312 -5.92 1.23 -12.38
C HIS A 312 -5.20 -0.01 -12.92
N GLY A 313 -4.56 -0.78 -12.04
CA GLY A 313 -3.75 -1.96 -12.41
C GLY A 313 -4.47 -3.15 -13.06
N ASN A 314 -5.80 -3.08 -13.25
CA ASN A 314 -6.62 -4.22 -13.69
C ASN A 314 -7.15 -4.11 -15.14
N GLU A 315 -6.97 -2.97 -15.81
CA GLU A 315 -7.42 -2.77 -17.20
C GLU A 315 -6.22 -2.54 -18.12
N LEU A 316 -6.15 -3.27 -19.23
CA LEU A 316 -5.15 -3.06 -20.28
C LEU A 316 -5.81 -2.38 -21.49
N PRO A 317 -5.27 -1.27 -22.02
CA PRO A 317 -4.04 -0.60 -21.57
C PRO A 317 -4.25 0.11 -20.22
N VAL A 318 -3.23 0.02 -19.36
CA VAL A 318 -3.27 0.69 -18.06
C VAL A 318 -3.39 2.18 -18.29
N LYS A 319 -4.46 2.77 -17.73
CA LYS A 319 -4.74 4.19 -17.88
C LYS A 319 -4.61 4.86 -16.52
N ASP A 320 -3.55 5.65 -16.38
CA ASP A 320 -3.33 6.49 -15.20
C ASP A 320 -4.30 7.68 -15.24
N ALA A 321 -4.91 7.97 -14.10
CA ALA A 321 -5.74 9.16 -13.96
C ALA A 321 -4.86 10.41 -14.07
N ASN A 322 -5.21 11.33 -14.96
CA ASN A 322 -4.52 12.62 -15.07
C ASN A 322 -5.04 13.57 -13.98
N VAL A 323 -4.45 13.46 -12.79
CA VAL A 323 -4.88 14.17 -11.56
C VAL A 323 -4.44 15.64 -11.48
N ASN A 324 -4.17 16.29 -12.62
CA ASN A 324 -3.91 17.73 -12.66
C ASN A 324 -5.15 18.56 -12.33
N THR A 325 -6.32 18.05 -12.68
CA THR A 325 -7.62 18.64 -12.35
C THR A 325 -8.62 17.53 -12.17
N ILE A 326 -9.61 17.74 -11.30
CA ILE A 326 -10.81 16.91 -11.30
C ILE A 326 -12.03 17.78 -11.56
N LYS A 327 -13.01 17.23 -12.26
CA LYS A 327 -14.30 17.87 -12.50
C LYS A 327 -15.42 17.01 -11.94
N ILE A 328 -16.30 17.63 -11.17
CA ILE A 328 -17.53 17.03 -10.67
C ILE A 328 -18.68 17.52 -11.51
N ILE A 329 -19.40 16.57 -12.09
CA ILE A 329 -20.46 16.79 -13.06
C ILE A 329 -21.77 16.33 -12.43
N PRO A 330 -22.55 17.24 -11.82
CA PRO A 330 -23.85 16.88 -11.29
C PRO A 330 -24.86 16.63 -12.41
N TYR A 331 -25.72 15.64 -12.22
CA TYR A 331 -26.80 15.28 -13.14
C TYR A 331 -28.02 14.74 -12.42
N THR A 332 -29.13 14.60 -13.14
CA THR A 332 -30.33 13.91 -12.66
C THR A 332 -30.95 13.09 -13.78
N PHE A 333 -31.75 12.08 -13.44
CA PHE A 333 -32.58 11.36 -14.40
C PHE A 333 -33.94 12.03 -14.63
N ASN A 334 -34.30 13.00 -13.78
CA ASN A 334 -35.50 13.80 -13.96
C ASN A 334 -35.27 14.83 -15.06
N LYS A 335 -36.23 14.98 -15.96
CA LYS A 335 -36.11 15.92 -17.07
C LYS A 335 -36.01 17.36 -16.55
N ILE A 336 -34.92 18.02 -16.89
CA ILE A 336 -34.67 19.44 -16.65
C ILE A 336 -34.40 20.17 -17.96
N ASN A 337 -34.42 21.50 -17.94
CA ASN A 337 -33.99 22.30 -19.07
C ASN A 337 -32.45 22.32 -19.11
N THR A 338 -31.85 21.54 -20.00
CA THR A 338 -30.40 21.48 -20.23
C THR A 338 -30.11 21.23 -21.70
N ASN A 339 -28.96 21.70 -22.17
CA ASN A 339 -28.50 21.45 -23.54
C ASN A 339 -27.62 20.19 -23.64
N THR A 340 -27.19 19.63 -22.51
CA THR A 340 -26.28 18.48 -22.47
C THR A 340 -26.95 17.30 -21.77
N THR A 341 -27.05 16.20 -22.50
CA THR A 341 -27.50 14.91 -21.98
C THR A 341 -26.50 13.82 -22.33
N SER A 342 -26.52 12.76 -21.54
CA SER A 342 -25.81 11.51 -21.83
C SER A 342 -26.71 10.33 -21.48
N VAL A 343 -26.24 9.11 -21.71
CA VAL A 343 -26.99 7.88 -21.45
C VAL A 343 -26.18 7.05 -20.45
N SER A 344 -26.82 6.62 -19.36
CA SER A 344 -26.22 5.68 -18.39
C SER A 344 -26.11 4.28 -18.98
N GLU A 345 -25.35 3.39 -18.33
CA GLU A 345 -25.19 2.00 -18.77
C GLU A 345 -26.52 1.24 -18.84
N ASP A 346 -27.48 1.58 -17.96
CA ASP A 346 -28.82 0.99 -17.94
C ASP A 346 -29.81 1.65 -18.93
N GLY A 347 -29.35 2.59 -19.75
CA GLY A 347 -30.13 3.22 -20.82
C GLY A 347 -30.97 4.42 -20.41
N ARG A 348 -30.88 4.89 -19.15
CA ARG A 348 -31.57 6.12 -18.71
C ARG A 348 -30.86 7.36 -19.24
N THR A 349 -31.62 8.41 -19.53
CA THR A 349 -31.06 9.71 -19.94
C THR A 349 -30.58 10.49 -18.72
N LYS A 350 -29.27 10.77 -18.66
CA LYS A 350 -28.68 11.73 -17.71
C LYS A 350 -28.89 13.15 -18.24
N TYR A 351 -29.48 14.02 -17.44
CA TYR A 351 -29.59 15.46 -17.71
C TYR A 351 -28.50 16.19 -16.91
N ILE A 352 -27.50 16.73 -17.60
CA ILE A 352 -26.34 17.37 -16.96
C ILE A 352 -26.71 18.78 -16.49
N ILE A 353 -26.26 19.15 -15.28
CA ILE A 353 -26.54 20.44 -14.65
C ILE A 353 -25.31 21.34 -14.82
N GLU A 354 -25.18 21.91 -16.01
CA GLU A 354 -23.95 22.54 -16.51
C GLU A 354 -23.46 23.71 -15.64
N ASP A 355 -24.38 24.54 -15.14
CA ASP A 355 -24.07 25.71 -14.30
C ASP A 355 -23.58 25.33 -12.89
N LYS A 356 -23.67 24.05 -12.53
CA LYS A 356 -23.24 23.49 -11.23
C LYS A 356 -21.97 22.65 -11.32
N ILE A 357 -21.35 22.55 -12.49
CA ILE A 357 -20.09 21.82 -12.66
C ILE A 357 -18.99 22.51 -11.84
N VAL A 358 -18.32 21.72 -11.00
CA VAL A 358 -17.16 22.18 -10.21
C VAL A 358 -15.90 21.62 -10.83
N THR A 359 -14.92 22.47 -11.10
CA THR A 359 -13.57 22.06 -11.50
C THR A 359 -12.60 22.46 -10.40
N VAL A 360 -11.78 21.50 -9.96
CA VAL A 360 -10.76 21.69 -8.95
C VAL A 360 -9.41 21.59 -9.63
N ASP A 361 -8.62 22.65 -9.53
CA ASP A 361 -7.21 22.63 -9.94
C ASP A 361 -6.38 21.96 -8.85
N LEU A 362 -5.62 20.95 -9.24
CA LEU A 362 -4.80 20.13 -8.37
C LEU A 362 -3.30 20.35 -8.60
N LYS A 363 -2.91 21.26 -9.51
CA LYS A 363 -1.50 21.61 -9.78
C LYS A 363 -0.82 22.38 -8.66
#